data_AF-A0A6J4GX68-F1
#
_entry.id   AF-A0A6J4GX68-F1
#
_cell.length_a   1.000
_cell.length_b   1.000
_cell.length_c   1.000
_cell.angle_alpha   90.00
_cell.angle_beta   90.00
_cell.angle_gamma   90.00
#
_symmetry.space_group_name_H-M   'P 1'
#
loop_
_entity.id
_entity.type
_entity.pdbx_description
1 polymer ?
#
loop_
_entity_poly.entity_id
_entity_poly.type
_entity_poly.pdbx_seq_one_letter_code
_entity_poly.pdbx_strand_id
1 'polypeptide(L)'
;MVYSYKIPTDLIPTTEQDKKAFAERILQRQPALLELPLILVPEHQLLVPEEFRQHSSVVISALNRWMTRAKEEDLRLNIERPWIPKAEIYIPDTPIGLKFFKIAKAIGKIPSTLKIVPKNQNQAYWLLTMRYFWQARGVLFAHKLLGVIPNPIEEQAVLSRYLPSTSLKNLELITNIDLACFKLLVKGKPYIRNWAATQEIHYPFKSPMELFLKIQTQSFRLSWKVGPDDSEPNWLSNAQQRDNISARIRLLKQKPWLKTAAMRQPYSDMEQAYLDFLQKIGWYSYWLLALRDHFNNKHWEKNLLSSHWQDYINALKAGKELFVSEFDWRGGQPYKTKTTSKVQRVEGFIDKLGYIHWVCT
;
A
#
# COMPACT_ATOMS: atom_id res chain seq x y z
N MET A 1 27.43 -7.71 -15.35
CA MET A 1 27.91 -7.92 -13.97
C MET A 1 27.27 -9.19 -13.44
N VAL A 2 28.04 -10.09 -12.81
CA VAL A 2 27.52 -11.32 -12.19
C VAL A 2 27.13 -11.00 -10.76
N TYR A 3 25.83 -10.90 -10.49
CA TYR A 3 25.30 -10.58 -9.16
C TYR A 3 25.49 -11.80 -8.24
N SER A 4 26.43 -11.70 -7.30
CA SER A 4 26.71 -12.75 -6.32
C SER A 4 25.81 -12.59 -5.11
N TYR A 5 24.66 -13.27 -5.12
CA TYR A 5 23.83 -13.50 -3.92
C TYR A 5 24.45 -14.61 -3.06
N LYS A 6 25.69 -14.38 -2.61
CA LYS A 6 26.31 -15.20 -1.58
C LYS A 6 26.08 -14.48 -0.26
N ILE A 7 25.63 -15.21 0.76
CA ILE A 7 25.77 -14.73 2.13
C ILE A 7 27.28 -14.42 2.28
N PRO A 8 27.67 -13.19 2.65
CA PRO A 8 29.05 -12.88 2.92
C PRO A 8 29.60 -13.97 3.85
N THR A 9 30.75 -14.56 3.56
CA THR A 9 31.28 -15.70 4.34
C THR A 9 31.46 -15.35 5.82
N ASP A 10 31.62 -14.06 6.13
CA ASP A 10 31.63 -13.43 7.45
C ASP A 10 30.24 -13.29 8.12
N LEU A 11 29.16 -13.59 7.40
CA LEU A 11 27.77 -13.65 7.86
C LEU A 11 27.18 -15.06 7.81
N ILE A 12 27.92 -16.06 7.33
CA ILE A 12 27.55 -17.47 7.50
C ILE A 12 28.03 -17.87 8.88
N PRO A 13 27.15 -18.01 9.88
CA PRO A 13 27.59 -18.32 11.22
C PRO A 13 28.17 -19.74 11.25
N THR A 14 29.49 -19.82 11.36
CA THR A 14 30.25 -21.07 11.36
C THR A 14 30.25 -21.77 12.72
N THR A 15 30.01 -21.02 13.79
CA THR A 15 29.93 -21.52 15.16
C THR A 15 28.57 -21.20 15.80
N GLU A 16 28.16 -21.93 16.84
CA GLU A 16 26.96 -21.60 17.63
C GLU A 16 27.01 -20.18 18.23
N GLN A 17 28.22 -19.70 18.51
CA GLN A 17 28.46 -18.34 18.99
C GLN A 17 28.22 -17.29 17.90
N ASP A 18 28.63 -17.56 16.66
CA ASP A 18 28.31 -16.72 15.50
C ASP A 18 26.82 -16.74 15.18
N LYS A 19 26.15 -17.90 15.33
CA LYS A 19 24.69 -18.02 15.15
C LYS A 19 23.97 -17.14 16.15
N LYS A 20 24.42 -17.16 17.41
CA LYS A 20 23.89 -16.32 18.48
C LYS A 20 24.16 -14.83 18.23
N ALA A 21 25.36 -14.45 17.81
CA ALA A 21 25.69 -13.07 17.47
C ALA A 21 24.94 -12.55 16.22
N PHE A 22 24.72 -13.42 15.23
CA PHE A 22 23.91 -13.12 14.05
C PHE A 22 22.43 -12.96 14.42
N ALA A 23 21.90 -13.86 15.27
CA ALA A 23 20.56 -13.73 15.83
C ALA A 23 20.40 -12.45 16.66
N GLU A 24 21.38 -12.11 17.51
CA GLU A 24 21.40 -10.87 18.28
C GLU A 24 21.44 -9.62 17.39
N ARG A 25 22.18 -9.64 16.27
CA ARG A 25 22.14 -8.55 15.27
C ARG A 25 20.79 -8.43 14.57
N ILE A 26 20.13 -9.55 14.28
CA ILE A 26 18.75 -9.55 13.77
C ILE A 26 17.77 -9.04 14.83
N LEU A 27 18.00 -9.33 16.11
CA LEU A 27 17.16 -8.88 17.23
C LEU A 27 17.35 -7.39 17.55
N GLN A 28 18.55 -6.84 17.40
CA GLN A 28 18.88 -5.42 17.59
C GLN A 28 18.59 -4.55 16.35
N ARG A 29 17.98 -5.12 15.30
CA ARG A 29 17.75 -4.41 14.03
C ARG A 29 16.84 -3.20 14.19
N GLN A 30 17.04 -2.20 13.34
CA GLN A 30 16.04 -1.15 13.16
C GLN A 30 14.82 -1.69 12.41
N PRO A 31 13.59 -1.26 12.78
CA PRO A 31 12.37 -1.62 12.06
C PRO A 31 12.45 -1.23 10.58
N ALA A 32 12.18 -2.17 9.69
CA ALA A 32 12.24 -1.96 8.24
C ALA A 32 11.20 -2.81 7.51
N LEU A 33 10.73 -2.30 6.37
CA LEU A 33 9.93 -3.08 5.43
C LEU A 33 10.78 -4.14 4.74
N LEU A 34 10.14 -5.26 4.41
CA LEU A 34 10.76 -6.44 3.84
C LEU A 34 9.82 -7.12 2.85
N GLU A 35 10.35 -8.07 2.09
CA GLU A 35 9.54 -8.86 1.17
C GLU A 35 8.64 -9.84 1.92
N LEU A 36 7.41 -10.01 1.44
CA LEU A 36 6.44 -10.94 2.01
C LEU A 36 6.11 -12.06 1.01
N PRO A 37 6.97 -13.09 0.87
CA PRO A 37 6.63 -14.26 0.08
C PRO A 37 5.36 -14.92 0.61
N LEU A 38 4.35 -14.98 -0.25
CA LEU A 38 3.11 -15.72 0.01
C LEU A 38 3.31 -17.18 -0.36
N ILE A 39 3.01 -18.10 0.57
CA ILE A 39 3.27 -19.52 0.42
C ILE A 39 2.00 -20.30 0.75
N LEU A 40 1.46 -21.01 -0.24
CA LEU A 40 0.38 -21.95 -0.02
C LEU A 40 0.96 -23.22 0.59
N VAL A 41 0.40 -23.66 1.71
CA VAL A 41 0.83 -24.84 2.44
C VAL A 41 -0.37 -25.73 2.76
N PRO A 42 -0.23 -27.07 2.69
CA PRO A 42 -1.26 -27.98 3.18
C PRO A 42 -1.61 -27.69 4.64
N GLU A 43 -2.89 -27.81 5.01
CA GLU A 43 -3.37 -27.42 6.35
C GLU A 43 -2.65 -28.12 7.49
N HIS A 44 -2.32 -29.41 7.33
CA HIS A 44 -1.58 -30.17 8.34
C HIS A 44 -0.18 -29.58 8.63
N GLN A 45 0.43 -28.86 7.68
CA GLN A 45 1.73 -28.21 7.87
C GLN A 45 1.63 -26.89 8.64
N LEU A 46 0.43 -26.30 8.77
CA LEU A 46 0.23 -25.10 9.59
C LEU A 46 0.32 -25.38 11.09
N LEU A 47 0.12 -26.63 11.49
CA LEU A 47 0.25 -27.08 12.89
C LEU A 47 1.71 -27.34 13.28
N VAL A 48 2.58 -27.53 12.28
CA VAL A 48 4.00 -27.77 12.48
C VAL A 48 4.69 -26.44 12.85
N PRO A 49 5.61 -26.40 13.83
CA PRO A 49 6.36 -25.20 14.14
C PRO A 49 7.09 -24.64 12.91
N GLU A 50 7.25 -23.32 12.85
CA GLU A 50 7.76 -22.60 11.67
C GLU A 50 9.12 -23.15 11.19
N GLU A 51 10.02 -23.45 12.13
CA GLU A 51 11.37 -23.99 11.87
C GLU A 51 11.33 -25.28 11.05
N PHE A 52 10.43 -26.22 11.38
CA PHE A 52 10.29 -27.47 10.64
C PHE A 52 9.51 -27.27 9.33
N ARG A 53 8.55 -26.33 9.31
CA ARG A 53 7.76 -26.01 8.12
C ARG A 53 8.64 -25.46 6.99
N GLN A 54 9.66 -24.66 7.32
CA GLN A 54 10.62 -24.08 6.36
C GLN A 54 11.41 -25.14 5.59
N HIS A 55 11.57 -26.33 6.15
CA HIS A 55 12.26 -27.45 5.51
C HIS A 55 11.36 -28.31 4.61
N SER A 56 10.06 -28.03 4.55
CA SER A 56 9.15 -28.77 3.66
C SER A 56 9.47 -28.47 2.19
N SER A 57 9.36 -29.49 1.33
CA SER A 57 9.61 -29.37 -0.10
C SER A 57 8.72 -28.33 -0.78
N VAL A 58 7.47 -28.18 -0.31
CA VAL A 58 6.50 -27.18 -0.78
C VAL A 58 7.00 -25.76 -0.50
N VAL A 59 7.42 -25.49 0.73
CA VAL A 59 7.95 -24.18 1.14
C VAL A 59 9.24 -23.87 0.40
N ILE A 60 10.20 -24.81 0.35
CA ILE A 60 11.46 -24.64 -0.38
C ILE A 60 11.21 -24.30 -1.85
N SER A 61 10.32 -25.04 -2.52
CA SER A 61 9.97 -24.78 -3.92
C SER A 61 9.34 -23.39 -4.13
N ALA A 62 8.43 -22.99 -3.24
CA ALA A 62 7.82 -21.67 -3.29
C ALA A 62 8.84 -20.54 -3.08
N LEU A 63 9.74 -20.71 -2.10
CA LEU A 63 10.82 -19.77 -1.80
C LEU A 63 11.82 -19.66 -2.94
N ASN A 64 12.21 -20.77 -3.56
CA ASN A 64 13.11 -20.74 -4.71
C ASN A 64 12.50 -19.94 -5.88
N ARG A 65 11.22 -20.17 -6.20
CA ARG A 65 10.52 -19.39 -7.23
C ARG A 65 10.37 -17.92 -6.88
N TRP A 66 10.11 -17.60 -5.61
CA TRP A 66 10.06 -16.21 -5.15
C TRP A 66 11.45 -15.55 -5.25
N MET A 67 12.50 -16.25 -4.83
CA MET A 67 13.87 -15.77 -4.84
C MET A 67 14.31 -15.41 -6.27
N THR A 68 14.04 -16.27 -7.25
CA THR A 68 14.33 -15.96 -8.67
C THR A 68 13.69 -14.64 -9.10
N ARG A 69 12.41 -14.43 -8.78
CA ARG A 69 11.70 -13.18 -9.14
C ARG A 69 12.19 -11.96 -8.37
N ALA A 70 12.60 -12.14 -7.12
CA ALA A 70 13.16 -11.06 -6.32
C ALA A 70 14.50 -10.60 -6.91
N LYS A 71 15.34 -11.54 -7.36
CA LYS A 71 16.58 -11.26 -8.08
C LYS A 71 16.34 -10.56 -9.41
N GLU A 72 15.39 -11.03 -10.21
CA GLU A 72 14.99 -10.37 -11.47
C GLU A 72 14.57 -8.91 -11.25
N GLU A 73 13.87 -8.63 -10.15
CA GLU A 73 13.49 -7.25 -9.82
C GLU A 73 14.70 -6.40 -9.41
N ASP A 74 15.59 -6.93 -8.56
CA ASP A 74 16.82 -6.24 -8.18
C ASP A 74 17.65 -5.85 -9.40
N LEU A 75 17.81 -6.80 -10.35
CA LEU A 75 18.45 -6.55 -11.63
C LEU A 75 17.76 -5.42 -12.40
N ARG A 76 16.43 -5.47 -12.51
CA ARG A 76 15.63 -4.45 -13.20
C ARG A 76 15.77 -3.06 -12.58
N LEU A 77 15.91 -3.00 -11.26
CA LEU A 77 16.03 -1.75 -10.50
C LEU A 77 17.48 -1.30 -10.31
N ASN A 78 18.46 -2.06 -10.81
CA ASN A 78 19.88 -1.87 -10.54
C ASN A 78 20.19 -1.76 -9.03
N ILE A 79 19.59 -2.66 -8.26
CA ILE A 79 19.77 -2.75 -6.81
C ILE A 79 20.68 -3.92 -6.51
N GLU A 80 21.78 -3.65 -5.82
CA GLU A 80 22.70 -4.67 -5.34
C GLU A 80 22.49 -4.89 -3.85
N ARG A 81 22.23 -6.14 -3.45
CA ARG A 81 22.13 -6.52 -2.06
C ARG A 81 22.69 -7.92 -1.82
N PRO A 82 23.42 -8.15 -0.71
CA PRO A 82 23.97 -9.46 -0.37
C PRO A 82 22.87 -10.46 0.00
N TRP A 83 21.78 -9.97 0.59
CA TRP A 83 20.64 -10.76 1.01
C TRP A 83 19.33 -10.03 0.72
N ILE A 84 18.22 -10.78 0.62
CA ILE A 84 16.87 -10.25 0.40
C ILE A 84 16.08 -10.44 1.69
N PRO A 85 15.87 -9.37 2.49
CA PRO A 85 15.04 -9.43 3.67
C PRO A 85 13.63 -9.89 3.37
N LYS A 86 13.17 -10.91 4.09
CA LYS A 86 11.84 -11.50 3.90
C LYS A 86 11.21 -11.99 5.20
N ALA A 87 9.89 -12.08 5.20
CA ALA A 87 9.09 -12.75 6.23
C ALA A 87 7.98 -13.53 5.54
N GLU A 88 7.89 -14.82 5.86
CA GLU A 88 7.07 -15.77 5.11
C GLU A 88 5.61 -15.70 5.57
N ILE A 89 4.68 -15.66 4.60
CA ILE A 89 3.24 -15.66 4.88
C ILE A 89 2.69 -17.00 4.42
N TYR A 90 2.48 -17.90 5.39
CA TYR A 90 1.89 -19.20 5.17
C TYR A 90 0.37 -19.09 5.10
N ILE A 91 -0.21 -19.64 4.04
CA ILE A 91 -1.64 -19.59 3.74
C ILE A 91 -2.10 -21.03 3.52
N PRO A 92 -3.20 -21.48 4.14
CA PRO A 92 -3.74 -22.82 3.90
C PRO A 92 -4.09 -23.01 2.42
N ASP A 93 -3.70 -24.15 1.84
CA ASP A 93 -4.02 -24.52 0.46
C ASP A 93 -5.46 -25.06 0.35
N THR A 94 -6.42 -24.15 0.57
CA THR A 94 -7.86 -24.39 0.50
C THR A 94 -8.49 -23.42 -0.51
N PRO A 95 -9.76 -23.62 -0.95
CA PRO A 95 -10.41 -22.67 -1.84
C PRO A 95 -10.43 -21.23 -1.32
N ILE A 96 -10.64 -21.03 -0.01
CA ILE A 96 -10.60 -19.69 0.61
C ILE A 96 -9.17 -19.15 0.73
N GLY A 97 -8.19 -20.01 1.02
CA GLY A 97 -6.78 -19.61 1.05
C GLY A 97 -6.23 -19.26 -0.33
N LEU A 98 -6.64 -19.96 -1.39
CA LEU A 98 -6.35 -19.59 -2.77
C LEU A 98 -6.94 -18.21 -3.13
N LYS A 99 -8.16 -17.90 -2.65
CA LYS A 99 -8.77 -16.57 -2.83
C LYS A 99 -8.00 -15.50 -2.08
N PHE A 100 -7.59 -15.75 -0.83
CA PHE A 100 -6.71 -14.89 -0.06
C PHE A 100 -5.42 -14.61 -0.82
N PHE A 101 -4.72 -15.67 -1.25
CA PHE A 101 -3.46 -15.58 -1.97
C PHE A 101 -3.60 -14.71 -3.24
N LYS A 102 -4.66 -14.93 -4.03
CA LYS A 102 -4.91 -14.17 -5.26
C LYS A 102 -5.11 -12.68 -4.96
N ILE A 103 -5.88 -12.33 -3.93
CA ILE A 103 -6.16 -10.94 -3.55
C ILE A 103 -4.89 -10.26 -3.02
N ALA A 104 -4.23 -10.86 -2.04
CA ALA A 104 -3.02 -10.31 -1.43
C ALA A 104 -1.93 -10.09 -2.49
N LYS A 105 -1.74 -11.08 -3.38
CA LYS A 105 -0.78 -10.99 -4.49
C LYS A 105 -1.15 -9.92 -5.52
N ALA A 106 -2.43 -9.77 -5.87
CA ALA A 106 -2.85 -8.80 -6.87
C ALA A 106 -2.63 -7.36 -6.38
N ILE A 107 -2.96 -7.08 -5.11
CA ILE A 107 -2.70 -5.77 -4.49
C ILE A 107 -1.19 -5.53 -4.34
N GLY A 108 -0.46 -6.51 -3.80
CA GLY A 108 0.98 -6.39 -3.54
C GLY A 108 1.84 -6.21 -4.80
N LYS A 109 1.33 -6.63 -5.96
CA LYS A 109 2.04 -6.50 -7.25
C LYS A 109 1.81 -5.17 -7.97
N ILE A 110 0.90 -4.31 -7.50
CA ILE A 110 0.55 -3.07 -8.20
C ILE A 110 1.80 -2.25 -8.59
N PRO A 111 2.75 -1.95 -7.68
CA PRO A 111 3.95 -1.20 -8.04
C PRO A 111 4.77 -1.83 -9.17
N SER A 112 4.94 -3.16 -9.17
CA SER A 112 5.71 -3.87 -10.19
C SER A 112 5.00 -3.96 -11.55
N THR A 113 3.66 -3.92 -11.59
CA THR A 113 2.91 -4.00 -12.86
C THR A 113 3.02 -2.76 -13.75
N LEU A 114 3.42 -1.62 -13.16
CA LEU A 114 3.46 -0.34 -13.86
C LEU A 114 4.72 -0.11 -14.68
N LYS A 115 5.69 -1.04 -14.65
CA LYS A 115 6.95 -0.98 -15.40
C LYS A 115 7.66 0.38 -15.28
N ILE A 116 7.62 0.97 -14.08
CA ILE A 116 8.31 2.22 -13.79
C ILE A 116 9.81 2.01 -13.88
N VAL A 117 10.47 2.90 -14.62
CA VAL A 117 11.93 2.97 -14.75
C VAL A 117 12.41 4.12 -13.85
N PRO A 118 13.07 3.83 -12.72
CA PRO A 118 13.66 4.86 -11.88
C PRO A 118 14.71 5.68 -12.64
N LYS A 119 14.74 7.00 -12.42
CA LYS A 119 15.73 7.92 -12.99
C LYS A 119 17.04 7.94 -12.20
N ASN A 120 17.01 7.49 -10.94
CA ASN A 120 18.17 7.45 -10.05
C ASN A 120 17.99 6.37 -8.96
N GLN A 121 19.05 6.14 -8.18
CA GLN A 121 19.07 5.10 -7.16
C GLN A 121 18.06 5.33 -6.02
N ASN A 122 17.85 6.59 -5.59
CA ASN A 122 16.85 6.90 -4.56
C ASN A 122 15.43 6.56 -5.03
N GLN A 123 15.10 6.82 -6.30
CA GLN A 123 13.82 6.38 -6.86
C GLN A 123 13.71 4.86 -6.92
N ALA A 124 14.80 4.13 -7.21
CA ALA A 124 14.81 2.67 -7.21
C ALA A 124 14.54 2.10 -5.81
N TYR A 125 15.25 2.61 -4.79
CA TYR A 125 15.04 2.25 -3.38
C TYR A 125 13.63 2.60 -2.89
N TRP A 126 13.10 3.75 -3.31
CA TRP A 126 11.73 4.14 -2.99
C TRP A 126 10.70 3.21 -3.62
N LEU A 127 10.85 2.88 -4.92
CA LEU A 127 9.94 1.96 -5.59
C LEU A 127 9.94 0.57 -4.94
N LEU A 128 11.11 0.08 -4.51
CA LEU A 128 11.23 -1.19 -3.81
C LEU A 128 10.60 -1.12 -2.40
N THR A 129 10.80 -0.02 -1.67
CA THR A 129 10.15 0.23 -0.37
C THR A 129 8.63 0.26 -0.51
N MET A 130 8.12 0.96 -1.53
CA MET A 130 6.70 1.01 -1.83
C MET A 130 6.16 -0.37 -2.19
N ARG A 131 6.89 -1.19 -2.95
CA ARG A 131 6.49 -2.57 -3.24
C ARG A 131 6.28 -3.37 -1.95
N TYR A 132 7.19 -3.30 -0.98
CA TYR A 132 7.04 -3.99 0.30
C TYR A 132 5.82 -3.49 1.08
N PHE A 133 5.61 -2.17 1.09
CA PHE A 133 4.43 -1.58 1.70
C PHE A 133 3.12 -2.09 1.06
N TRP A 134 3.06 -2.17 -0.27
CA TRP A 134 1.90 -2.70 -0.98
C TRP A 134 1.67 -4.20 -0.74
N GLN A 135 2.73 -4.98 -0.55
CA GLN A 135 2.61 -6.38 -0.14
C GLN A 135 1.98 -6.48 1.25
N ALA A 136 2.47 -5.72 2.23
CA ALA A 136 1.90 -5.69 3.58
C ALA A 136 0.42 -5.26 3.56
N ARG A 137 0.10 -4.24 2.75
CA ARG A 137 -1.27 -3.78 2.50
C ARG A 137 -2.15 -4.86 1.89
N GLY A 138 -1.65 -5.60 0.90
CA GLY A 138 -2.36 -6.71 0.29
C GLY A 138 -2.67 -7.84 1.28
N VAL A 139 -1.70 -8.20 2.13
CA VAL A 139 -1.86 -9.21 3.17
C VAL A 139 -2.91 -8.78 4.21
N LEU A 140 -2.80 -7.56 4.74
CA LEU A 140 -3.76 -7.05 5.73
C LEU A 140 -5.16 -6.90 5.12
N PHE A 141 -5.28 -6.44 3.88
CA PHE A 141 -6.55 -6.34 3.17
C PHE A 141 -7.20 -7.71 3.02
N ALA A 142 -6.45 -8.72 2.56
CA ALA A 142 -6.97 -10.08 2.39
C ALA A 142 -7.35 -10.71 3.73
N HIS A 143 -6.60 -10.43 4.80
CA HIS A 143 -6.94 -10.85 6.16
C HIS A 143 -8.27 -10.23 6.61
N LYS A 144 -8.41 -8.90 6.54
CA LYS A 144 -9.66 -8.22 6.95
C LYS A 144 -10.87 -8.64 6.09
N LEU A 145 -10.65 -9.14 4.87
CA LEU A 145 -11.72 -9.59 3.99
C LEU A 145 -12.12 -11.07 4.21
N LEU A 146 -11.17 -11.96 4.53
CA LEU A 146 -11.39 -13.41 4.51
C LEU A 146 -10.99 -14.14 5.80
N GLY A 147 -10.22 -13.53 6.70
CA GLY A 147 -9.85 -14.10 8.00
C GLY A 147 -9.01 -15.37 7.94
N VAL A 148 -8.31 -15.63 6.83
CA VAL A 148 -7.64 -16.93 6.56
C VAL A 148 -6.37 -17.14 7.40
N ILE A 149 -5.62 -16.08 7.67
CA ILE A 149 -4.41 -16.11 8.50
C ILE A 149 -4.65 -15.30 9.78
N PRO A 150 -3.87 -15.50 10.85
CA PRO A 150 -3.88 -14.60 12.01
C PRO A 150 -3.67 -13.15 11.60
N ASN A 151 -4.20 -12.22 12.40
CA ASN A 151 -4.10 -10.80 12.11
C ASN A 151 -2.63 -10.37 12.02
N PRO A 152 -2.16 -9.88 10.85
CA PRO A 152 -0.73 -9.71 10.62
C PRO A 152 -0.14 -8.52 11.39
N ILE A 153 -0.97 -7.66 11.98
CA ILE A 153 -0.54 -6.46 12.73
C ILE A 153 -0.76 -6.56 14.24
N GLU A 154 -1.30 -7.68 14.75
CA GLU A 154 -1.42 -7.95 16.19
C GLU A 154 -0.05 -8.02 16.87
N GLU A 155 -0.03 -7.95 18.20
CA GLU A 155 1.22 -8.06 18.96
C GLU A 155 1.94 -9.36 18.61
N GLN A 156 3.26 -9.27 18.36
CA GLN A 156 4.11 -10.39 17.94
C GLN A 156 3.71 -11.06 16.61
N ALA A 157 2.76 -10.52 15.86
CA ALA A 157 2.43 -10.96 14.51
C ALA A 157 3.51 -10.62 13.47
N VAL A 158 3.37 -11.17 12.27
CA VAL A 158 4.39 -11.11 11.22
C VAL A 158 4.78 -9.70 10.80
N LEU A 159 3.89 -8.69 10.83
CA LEU A 159 4.27 -7.31 10.49
C LEU A 159 4.73 -6.51 11.71
N SER A 160 4.14 -6.75 12.89
CA SER A 160 4.49 -6.00 14.10
C SER A 160 5.89 -6.32 14.62
N ARG A 161 6.44 -7.49 14.28
CA ARG A 161 7.85 -7.85 14.53
C ARG A 161 8.88 -7.01 13.76
N TYR A 162 8.47 -6.31 12.70
CA TYR A 162 9.40 -5.63 11.78
C TYR A 162 9.05 -4.16 11.53
N LEU A 163 7.81 -3.74 11.78
CA LEU A 163 7.37 -2.38 11.56
C LEU A 163 7.11 -1.63 12.87
N PRO A 164 7.44 -0.33 12.93
CA PRO A 164 7.11 0.48 14.09
C PRO A 164 5.60 0.69 14.19
N SER A 165 5.10 0.95 15.40
CA SER A 165 3.68 1.13 15.70
C SER A 165 2.99 2.19 14.82
N THR A 166 3.68 3.30 14.52
CA THR A 166 3.17 4.34 13.61
C THR A 166 2.94 3.81 12.20
N SER A 167 3.85 3.00 11.66
CA SER A 167 3.69 2.38 10.34
C SER A 167 2.56 1.37 10.31
N LEU A 168 2.40 0.58 11.38
CA LEU A 168 1.28 -0.35 11.52
C LEU A 168 -0.06 0.38 11.56
N LYS A 169 -0.16 1.47 12.33
CA LYS A 169 -1.36 2.32 12.39
C LYS A 169 -1.69 2.92 11.02
N ASN A 170 -0.71 3.42 10.29
CA ASN A 170 -0.92 3.94 8.94
C ASN A 170 -1.38 2.84 7.97
N LEU A 171 -0.74 1.67 8.02
CA LEU A 171 -1.10 0.52 7.22
C LEU A 171 -2.56 0.10 7.47
N GLU A 172 -2.97 0.07 8.74
CA GLU A 172 -4.34 -0.23 9.13
C GLU A 172 -5.33 0.82 8.60
N LEU A 173 -5.06 2.11 8.81
CA LEU A 173 -5.93 3.20 8.36
C LEU A 173 -6.12 3.15 6.83
N ILE A 174 -5.03 2.99 6.07
CA ILE A 174 -5.08 2.86 4.60
C ILE A 174 -5.90 1.63 4.20
N THR A 175 -5.66 0.49 4.85
CA THR A 175 -6.37 -0.76 4.53
C THR A 175 -7.87 -0.67 4.88
N ASN A 176 -8.23 0.04 5.94
CA ASN A 176 -9.64 0.26 6.30
C ASN A 176 -10.36 1.12 5.25
N ILE A 177 -9.69 2.16 4.73
CA ILE A 177 -10.22 2.98 3.62
C ILE A 177 -10.43 2.12 2.38
N ASP A 178 -9.47 1.27 2.03
CA ASP A 178 -9.56 0.35 0.90
C ASP A 178 -10.68 -0.65 1.04
N LEU A 179 -10.83 -1.24 2.24
CA LEU A 179 -11.86 -2.22 2.49
C LEU A 179 -13.25 -1.59 2.38
N ALA A 180 -13.43 -0.38 2.93
CA ALA A 180 -14.67 0.36 2.80
C ALA A 180 -14.96 0.73 1.33
N CYS A 181 -13.94 1.18 0.60
CA CYS A 181 -14.02 1.41 -0.85
C CYS A 181 -14.45 0.14 -1.60
N PHE A 182 -13.77 -1.00 -1.36
CA PHE A 182 -14.09 -2.25 -2.03
C PHE A 182 -15.51 -2.74 -1.72
N LYS A 183 -15.93 -2.71 -0.45
CA LYS A 183 -17.30 -3.08 -0.06
C LYS A 183 -18.33 -2.18 -0.74
N LEU A 184 -18.05 -0.89 -0.83
CA LEU A 184 -18.88 0.08 -1.55
C LEU A 184 -18.94 -0.22 -3.05
N LEU A 185 -17.82 -0.57 -3.70
CA LEU A 185 -17.81 -1.00 -5.11
C LEU A 185 -18.61 -2.29 -5.35
N VAL A 186 -18.56 -3.25 -4.42
CA VAL A 186 -19.33 -4.49 -4.51
C VAL A 186 -20.83 -4.19 -4.48
N LYS A 187 -21.29 -3.37 -3.54
CA LYS A 187 -22.71 -2.99 -3.43
C LYS A 187 -23.15 -2.01 -4.52
N GLY A 188 -22.26 -1.11 -4.91
CA GLY A 188 -22.49 -0.07 -5.91
C GLY A 188 -22.43 -0.57 -7.37
N LYS A 189 -22.01 -1.81 -7.62
CA LYS A 189 -21.76 -2.34 -8.98
C LYS A 189 -22.91 -2.08 -9.98
N PRO A 190 -24.20 -2.30 -9.65
CA PRO A 190 -25.28 -2.03 -10.60
C PRO A 190 -25.37 -0.55 -10.99
N TYR A 191 -25.28 0.35 -10.01
CA TYR A 191 -25.31 1.80 -10.22
C TYR A 191 -24.15 2.29 -11.07
N ILE A 192 -22.93 1.81 -10.78
CA ILE A 192 -21.73 2.16 -11.56
C ILE A 192 -21.88 1.71 -13.03
N ARG A 193 -22.40 0.50 -13.27
CA ARG A 193 -22.61 0.00 -14.63
C ARG A 193 -23.67 0.78 -15.38
N ASN A 194 -24.80 1.07 -14.72
CA ASN A 194 -25.87 1.84 -15.32
C ASN A 194 -25.42 3.26 -15.65
N TRP A 195 -24.77 3.94 -14.70
CA TRP A 195 -24.21 5.26 -14.91
C TRP A 195 -23.21 5.28 -16.07
N ALA A 196 -22.28 4.31 -16.12
CA ALA A 196 -21.31 4.24 -17.21
C ALA A 196 -21.99 4.05 -18.58
N ALA A 197 -23.05 3.22 -18.66
CA ALA A 197 -23.82 3.07 -19.88
C ALA A 197 -24.54 4.37 -20.29
N THR A 198 -25.18 5.06 -19.33
CA THR A 198 -25.85 6.36 -19.57
C THR A 198 -24.87 7.45 -20.01
N GLN A 199 -23.63 7.42 -19.50
CA GLN A 199 -22.57 8.37 -19.85
C GLN A 199 -21.73 7.92 -21.06
N GLU A 200 -22.10 6.83 -21.73
CA GLU A 200 -21.35 6.24 -22.85
C GLU A 200 -19.88 5.91 -22.52
N ILE A 201 -19.60 5.62 -21.25
CA ILE A 201 -18.28 5.23 -20.75
C ILE A 201 -18.12 3.71 -20.82
N HIS A 202 -17.09 3.24 -21.53
CA HIS A 202 -16.76 1.82 -21.59
C HIS A 202 -16.43 1.23 -20.19
N TYR A 203 -17.18 0.19 -19.78
CA TYR A 203 -16.99 -0.57 -18.53
C TYR A 203 -16.32 -1.93 -18.80
N PRO A 204 -14.98 -2.04 -18.72
CA PRO A 204 -14.26 -3.27 -19.08
C PRO A 204 -14.22 -4.34 -17.97
N PHE A 205 -14.79 -4.07 -16.78
CA PHE A 205 -14.55 -4.91 -15.60
C PHE A 205 -15.54 -6.07 -15.47
N LYS A 206 -15.01 -7.27 -15.26
CA LYS A 206 -15.79 -8.48 -15.01
C LYS A 206 -16.22 -8.56 -13.54
N SER A 207 -15.40 -8.05 -12.62
CA SER A 207 -15.65 -8.08 -11.18
C SER A 207 -15.36 -6.74 -10.48
N PRO A 208 -15.98 -6.48 -9.30
CA PRO A 208 -15.62 -5.34 -8.46
C PRO A 208 -14.14 -5.33 -8.06
N MET A 209 -13.50 -6.50 -7.93
CA MET A 209 -12.08 -6.61 -7.61
C MET A 209 -11.21 -6.06 -8.74
N GLU A 210 -11.57 -6.31 -10.00
CA GLU A 210 -10.85 -5.73 -11.15
C GLU A 210 -10.95 -4.20 -11.19
N LEU A 211 -12.14 -3.65 -10.93
CA LEU A 211 -12.33 -2.20 -10.80
C LEU A 211 -11.53 -1.63 -9.63
N PHE A 212 -11.58 -2.28 -8.46
CA PHE A 212 -10.79 -1.89 -7.30
C PHE A 212 -9.28 -1.86 -7.61
N LEU A 213 -8.74 -2.92 -8.20
CA LEU A 213 -7.34 -2.99 -8.60
C LEU A 213 -6.98 -1.89 -9.62
N LYS A 214 -7.88 -1.57 -10.56
CA LYS A 214 -7.70 -0.46 -11.51
C LYS A 214 -7.60 0.89 -10.79
N ILE A 215 -8.50 1.16 -9.85
CA ILE A 215 -8.49 2.38 -9.02
C ILE A 215 -7.17 2.49 -8.25
N GLN A 216 -6.76 1.41 -7.57
CA GLN A 216 -5.52 1.38 -6.80
C GLN A 216 -4.27 1.54 -7.67
N THR A 217 -4.27 0.95 -8.86
CA THR A 217 -3.19 1.09 -9.85
C THR A 217 -3.08 2.54 -10.35
N GLN A 218 -4.20 3.20 -10.63
CA GLN A 218 -4.21 4.62 -11.01
C GLN A 218 -3.79 5.51 -9.85
N SER A 219 -4.24 5.21 -8.62
CA SER A 219 -3.82 5.92 -7.41
C SER A 219 -2.31 5.87 -7.23
N PHE A 220 -1.70 4.69 -7.33
CA PHE A 220 -0.24 4.56 -7.24
C PHE A 220 0.47 5.35 -8.34
N ARG A 221 -0.01 5.26 -9.59
CA ARG A 221 0.59 5.99 -10.71
C ARG A 221 0.53 7.51 -10.50
N LEU A 222 -0.58 8.03 -9.97
CA LEU A 222 -0.70 9.44 -9.61
C LEU A 222 0.27 9.81 -8.49
N SER A 223 0.33 9.02 -7.41
CA SER A 223 1.28 9.25 -6.30
C SER A 223 2.74 9.22 -6.76
N TRP A 224 3.09 8.35 -7.69
CA TRP A 224 4.44 8.34 -8.28
C TRP A 224 4.72 9.62 -9.07
N LYS A 225 3.75 10.05 -9.89
CA LYS A 225 3.88 11.25 -10.73
C LYS A 225 4.03 12.54 -9.96
N VAL A 226 3.31 12.70 -8.86
CA VAL A 226 3.31 13.92 -8.03
C VAL A 226 4.35 13.89 -6.90
N GLY A 227 5.17 12.84 -6.85
CA GLY A 227 6.22 12.68 -5.85
C GLY A 227 7.56 12.39 -6.54
N PRO A 228 8.01 11.13 -6.59
CA PRO A 228 9.32 10.78 -7.13
C PRO A 228 9.61 11.25 -8.56
N ASP A 229 8.61 11.24 -9.44
CA ASP A 229 8.78 11.63 -10.86
C ASP A 229 8.65 13.14 -11.10
N ASP A 230 8.11 13.87 -10.12
CA ASP A 230 7.87 15.30 -10.20
C ASP A 230 9.18 16.07 -10.05
N SER A 231 9.40 17.03 -10.94
CA SER A 231 10.52 17.96 -10.82
C SER A 231 10.27 19.01 -9.74
N GLU A 232 9.01 19.37 -9.50
CA GLU A 232 8.58 20.44 -8.59
C GLU A 232 7.36 20.00 -7.75
N PRO A 233 7.46 18.92 -6.96
CA PRO A 233 6.32 18.48 -6.19
C PRO A 233 5.96 19.54 -5.14
N ASN A 234 4.68 19.88 -5.11
CA ASN A 234 4.15 20.77 -4.10
C ASN A 234 3.93 19.97 -2.82
N TRP A 235 4.80 20.20 -1.84
CA TRP A 235 4.64 19.63 -0.51
C TRP A 235 3.30 20.04 0.12
N LEU A 236 2.58 19.06 0.67
CA LEU A 236 1.37 19.30 1.46
C LEU A 236 1.72 19.15 2.94
N SER A 237 1.61 20.24 3.70
CA SER A 237 1.66 20.15 5.16
C SER A 237 0.55 19.26 5.70
N ASN A 238 0.74 18.68 6.90
CA ASN A 238 -0.30 17.90 7.58
C ASN A 238 -1.63 18.67 7.71
N ALA A 239 -1.56 19.99 7.94
CA ALA A 239 -2.73 20.85 7.99
C ALA A 239 -3.45 20.90 6.63
N GLN A 240 -2.71 21.14 5.54
CA GLN A 240 -3.25 21.13 4.18
C GLN A 240 -3.80 19.75 3.78
N GLN A 241 -3.17 18.65 4.18
CA GLN A 241 -3.69 17.30 3.94
C GLN A 241 -5.03 17.08 4.67
N ARG A 242 -5.11 17.45 5.95
CA ARG A 242 -6.35 17.39 6.74
C ARG A 242 -7.44 18.24 6.12
N ASP A 243 -7.10 19.44 5.64
CA ASP A 243 -8.04 20.34 4.97
C ASP A 243 -8.51 19.79 3.62
N ASN A 244 -7.60 19.26 2.79
CA ASN A 244 -7.93 18.62 1.52
C ASN A 244 -8.86 17.43 1.70
N ILE A 245 -8.59 16.55 2.68
CA ILE A 245 -9.47 15.42 3.02
C ILE A 245 -10.81 15.93 3.57
N SER A 246 -10.82 16.99 4.37
CA SER A 246 -12.06 17.60 4.90
C SER A 246 -12.93 18.21 3.80
N ALA A 247 -12.31 18.92 2.85
CA ALA A 247 -12.97 19.48 1.68
C ALA A 247 -13.56 18.36 0.82
N ARG A 248 -12.76 17.33 0.50
CA ARG A 248 -13.22 16.14 -0.23
C ARG A 248 -14.42 15.47 0.45
N ILE A 249 -14.36 15.23 1.76
CA ILE A 249 -15.47 14.62 2.50
C ILE A 249 -16.74 15.47 2.41
N ARG A 250 -16.63 16.79 2.51
CA ARG A 250 -17.80 17.69 2.40
C ARG A 250 -18.41 17.66 1.00
N LEU A 251 -17.58 17.66 -0.03
CA LEU A 251 -17.99 17.56 -1.43
C LEU A 251 -18.68 16.22 -1.72
N LEU A 252 -18.15 15.12 -1.16
CA LEU A 252 -18.78 13.79 -1.25
C LEU A 252 -20.10 13.71 -0.46
N LYS A 253 -20.24 14.43 0.65
CA LYS A 253 -21.52 14.56 1.38
C LYS A 253 -22.49 15.57 0.76
N GLN A 254 -22.07 16.30 -0.28
CA GLN A 254 -22.77 17.44 -0.86
C GLN A 254 -23.22 18.47 0.21
N LYS A 255 -22.37 18.72 1.22
CA LYS A 255 -22.66 19.66 2.32
C LYS A 255 -22.02 21.03 2.03
N PRO A 256 -22.79 22.12 1.91
CA PRO A 256 -22.25 23.43 1.60
C PRO A 256 -21.34 23.96 2.70
N TRP A 257 -20.39 24.83 2.32
CA TRP A 257 -19.67 25.67 3.29
C TRP A 257 -20.63 26.74 3.80
N LEU A 258 -20.79 26.86 5.11
CA LEU A 258 -21.31 28.10 5.68
C LEU A 258 -20.30 29.20 5.35
N LYS A 259 -20.74 30.34 4.80
CA LYS A 259 -19.91 31.47 4.31
C LYS A 259 -19.00 32.13 5.37
N THR A 260 -18.80 31.52 6.52
CA THR A 260 -18.17 32.10 7.71
C THR A 260 -16.66 32.30 7.61
N ALA A 261 -16.00 31.80 6.55
CA ALA A 261 -14.55 31.98 6.36
C ALA A 261 -14.26 32.88 5.16
N ALA A 262 -13.76 34.09 5.41
CA ALA A 262 -13.41 35.10 4.39
C ALA A 262 -12.39 34.61 3.33
N MET A 263 -11.65 33.53 3.60
CA MET A 263 -10.62 32.99 2.71
C MET A 263 -11.07 31.84 1.81
N ARG A 264 -12.34 31.38 1.87
CA ARG A 264 -12.79 30.22 1.09
C ARG A 264 -13.62 30.65 -0.12
N GLN A 265 -13.27 30.10 -1.29
CA GLN A 265 -14.08 30.22 -2.50
C GLN A 265 -15.51 29.70 -2.26
N PRO A 266 -16.51 30.21 -3.02
CA PRO A 266 -17.88 29.71 -2.95
C PRO A 266 -17.94 28.19 -3.11
N TYR A 267 -18.86 27.55 -2.37
CA TYR A 267 -19.01 26.09 -2.41
C TYR A 267 -19.29 25.56 -3.81
N SER A 268 -20.13 26.26 -4.58
CA SER A 268 -20.46 25.94 -5.98
C SER A 268 -19.23 25.80 -6.86
N ASP A 269 -18.29 26.73 -6.74
CA ASP A 269 -17.13 26.82 -7.62
C ASP A 269 -16.15 25.68 -7.31
N MET A 270 -15.92 25.44 -6.02
CA MET A 270 -15.12 24.31 -5.53
C MET A 270 -15.74 22.96 -5.87
N GLU A 271 -17.08 22.86 -5.82
CA GLU A 271 -17.80 21.66 -6.21
C GLU A 271 -17.66 21.39 -7.71
N GLN A 272 -17.87 22.38 -8.55
CA GLN A 272 -17.72 22.23 -10.00
C GLN A 272 -16.28 21.84 -10.36
N ALA A 273 -15.28 22.54 -9.83
CA ALA A 273 -13.87 22.21 -10.05
C ALA A 273 -13.53 20.78 -9.61
N TYR A 274 -14.12 20.31 -8.50
CA TYR A 274 -13.94 18.94 -8.04
C TYR A 274 -14.62 17.93 -8.96
N LEU A 275 -15.83 18.20 -9.44
CA LEU A 275 -16.53 17.35 -10.40
C LEU A 275 -15.76 17.24 -11.72
N ASP A 276 -15.25 18.35 -12.24
CA ASP A 276 -14.43 18.39 -13.44
C ASP A 276 -13.15 17.56 -13.24
N PHE A 277 -12.51 17.69 -12.07
CA PHE A 277 -11.37 16.85 -11.70
C PHE A 277 -11.73 15.37 -11.67
N LEU A 278 -12.84 15.00 -11.03
CA LEU A 278 -13.31 13.61 -11.00
C LEU A 278 -13.66 13.09 -12.41
N GLN A 279 -14.17 13.93 -13.31
CA GLN A 279 -14.45 13.50 -14.68
C GLN A 279 -13.14 13.24 -15.46
N LYS A 280 -12.13 14.09 -15.27
CA LYS A 280 -10.86 14.04 -16.00
C LYS A 280 -10.00 12.81 -15.66
N ILE A 281 -10.02 12.34 -14.42
CA ILE A 281 -9.12 11.27 -13.94
C ILE A 281 -9.68 9.85 -14.16
N GLY A 282 -10.86 9.72 -14.77
CA GLY A 282 -11.38 8.47 -15.30
C GLY A 282 -11.84 7.46 -14.24
N TRP A 283 -11.59 6.17 -14.47
CA TRP A 283 -12.01 5.09 -13.56
C TRP A 283 -11.51 5.18 -12.12
N TYR A 284 -10.49 6.02 -11.85
CA TYR A 284 -10.04 6.33 -10.49
C TYR A 284 -11.14 7.02 -9.66
N SER A 285 -12.08 7.72 -10.31
CA SER A 285 -13.11 8.58 -9.71
C SER A 285 -14.51 8.40 -10.29
N TYR A 286 -14.68 7.81 -11.47
CA TYR A 286 -16.01 7.56 -12.05
C TYR A 286 -16.95 6.80 -11.13
N TRP A 287 -16.41 5.87 -10.34
CA TRP A 287 -17.20 5.16 -9.34
C TRP A 287 -17.73 6.09 -8.22
N LEU A 288 -17.03 7.18 -7.89
CA LEU A 288 -17.54 8.19 -6.95
C LEU A 288 -18.66 8.99 -7.59
N LEU A 289 -18.48 9.46 -8.83
CA LEU A 289 -19.52 10.19 -9.57
C LEU A 289 -20.79 9.36 -9.70
N ALA A 290 -20.66 8.11 -10.13
CA ALA A 290 -21.78 7.20 -10.31
C ALA A 290 -22.58 6.92 -9.02
N LEU A 291 -21.93 6.96 -7.86
CA LEU A 291 -22.56 6.64 -6.58
C LEU A 291 -22.97 7.89 -5.78
N ARG A 292 -22.42 9.06 -6.12
CA ARG A 292 -22.61 10.33 -5.40
C ARG A 292 -24.08 10.72 -5.29
N ASP A 293 -24.83 10.59 -6.38
CA ASP A 293 -26.24 11.03 -6.43
C ASP A 293 -27.19 10.11 -5.68
N HIS A 294 -26.77 8.87 -5.43
CA HIS A 294 -27.55 7.88 -4.69
C HIS A 294 -27.44 8.04 -3.16
N PHE A 295 -26.51 8.87 -2.67
CA PHE A 295 -26.31 9.10 -1.23
C PHE A 295 -27.37 10.02 -0.61
N ASN A 296 -27.85 11.04 -1.34
CA ASN A 296 -28.72 12.10 -0.80
C ASN A 296 -30.22 11.89 -1.03
N ASN A 297 -30.63 10.72 -1.51
CA ASN A 297 -32.03 10.47 -1.82
C ASN A 297 -32.85 10.29 -0.53
N LYS A 298 -34.07 10.86 -0.47
CA LYS A 298 -34.92 10.99 0.74
C LYS A 298 -35.26 9.68 1.46
N HIS A 299 -35.01 8.51 0.87
CA HIS A 299 -35.18 7.18 1.47
C HIS A 299 -33.89 6.58 2.07
N TRP A 300 -32.95 7.45 2.48
CA TRP A 300 -31.58 7.15 2.87
C TRP A 300 -31.41 6.08 3.96
N GLU A 301 -32.35 5.95 4.89
CA GLU A 301 -32.26 5.00 6.02
C GLU A 301 -32.47 3.53 5.61
N LYS A 302 -33.11 3.28 4.47
CA LYS A 302 -33.46 1.91 4.02
C LYS A 302 -32.54 1.38 2.92
N ASN A 303 -31.59 2.17 2.43
CA ASN A 303 -30.72 1.78 1.32
C ASN A 303 -29.38 1.21 1.84
N LEU A 304 -29.11 -0.08 1.60
CA LEU A 304 -27.83 -0.73 1.94
C LEU A 304 -26.61 -0.02 1.36
N LEU A 305 -26.75 0.76 0.28
CA LEU A 305 -25.66 1.55 -0.29
C LEU A 305 -25.27 2.73 0.63
N SER A 306 -26.22 3.31 1.38
CA SER A 306 -25.96 4.49 2.22
C SER A 306 -25.06 4.13 3.42
N SER A 307 -25.26 2.96 4.04
CA SER A 307 -24.39 2.48 5.12
C SER A 307 -22.96 2.27 4.65
N HIS A 308 -22.76 1.62 3.50
CA HIS A 308 -21.44 1.40 2.92
C HIS A 308 -20.75 2.71 2.48
N TRP A 309 -21.54 3.68 2.00
CA TRP A 309 -21.02 5.03 1.72
C TRP A 309 -20.59 5.73 3.01
N GLN A 310 -21.40 5.65 4.07
CA GLN A 310 -21.07 6.26 5.36
C GLN A 310 -19.83 5.60 5.98
N ASP A 311 -19.67 4.28 5.86
CA ASP A 311 -18.46 3.55 6.25
C ASP A 311 -17.23 4.05 5.48
N TYR A 312 -17.35 4.23 4.16
CA TYR A 312 -16.28 4.80 3.34
C TYR A 312 -15.91 6.22 3.78
N ILE A 313 -16.89 7.07 4.04
CA ILE A 313 -16.66 8.44 4.52
C ILE A 313 -16.04 8.45 5.92
N ASN A 314 -16.45 7.54 6.82
CA ASN A 314 -15.89 7.41 8.15
C ASN A 314 -14.42 6.94 8.09
N ALA A 315 -14.13 5.96 7.25
CA ALA A 315 -12.76 5.50 7.01
C ALA A 315 -11.89 6.62 6.41
N LEU A 316 -12.39 7.37 5.42
CA LEU A 316 -11.70 8.57 4.90
C LEU A 316 -11.45 9.62 5.98
N LYS A 317 -12.42 9.84 6.88
CA LYS A 317 -12.27 10.78 7.99
C LYS A 317 -11.16 10.35 8.95
N ALA A 318 -11.07 9.06 9.27
CA ALA A 318 -9.98 8.52 10.08
C ALA A 318 -8.62 8.65 9.36
N GLY A 319 -8.61 8.57 8.03
CA GLY A 319 -7.43 8.79 7.19
C GLY A 319 -6.79 10.18 7.29
N LYS A 320 -7.44 11.16 7.91
CA LYS A 320 -6.85 12.46 8.23
C LYS A 320 -5.66 12.37 9.19
N GLU A 321 -5.60 11.29 9.96
CA GLU A 321 -4.54 10.99 10.91
C GLU A 321 -3.48 10.06 10.31
N LEU A 322 -3.42 9.92 8.97
CA LEU A 322 -2.30 9.24 8.34
C LEU A 322 -1.03 10.06 8.52
N PHE A 323 -0.12 9.53 9.33
CA PHE A 323 1.15 10.17 9.64
C PHE A 323 2.23 9.62 8.72
N VAL A 324 2.31 10.12 7.51
CA VAL A 324 3.43 9.74 6.66
C VAL A 324 4.60 10.66 7.06
N SER A 325 5.66 10.07 7.63
CA SER A 325 6.95 10.76 7.81
C SER A 325 7.53 10.98 6.41
N GLU A 326 7.08 12.04 5.73
CA GLU A 326 7.23 12.15 4.29
C GLU A 326 8.59 12.68 3.87
N PHE A 327 9.06 12.16 2.74
CA PHE A 327 10.10 12.80 1.95
C PHE A 327 9.48 13.85 1.07
N ASP A 328 10.01 15.06 1.15
CA ASP A 328 9.79 16.11 0.17
C ASP A 328 10.65 15.79 -1.05
N TRP A 329 10.04 15.28 -2.12
CA TRP A 329 10.78 15.02 -3.35
C TRP A 329 11.14 16.35 -4.01
N ARG A 330 12.31 16.53 -4.62
CA ARG A 330 12.66 17.73 -5.40
C ARG A 330 13.61 17.32 -6.50
N GLY A 331 13.29 17.59 -7.76
CA GLY A 331 14.10 17.11 -8.89
C GLY A 331 14.35 15.59 -8.85
N GLY A 332 13.38 14.81 -8.35
CA GLY A 332 13.52 13.37 -8.17
C GLY A 332 14.47 12.90 -7.05
N GLN A 333 14.82 13.77 -6.10
CA GLN A 333 15.59 13.44 -4.89
C GLN A 333 14.75 13.65 -3.63
N PRO A 334 14.80 12.78 -2.61
CA PRO A 334 14.03 12.97 -1.39
C PRO A 334 14.73 13.93 -0.42
N TYR A 335 13.95 14.72 0.30
CA TYR A 335 14.38 15.64 1.34
C TYR A 335 13.50 15.48 2.59
N LYS A 336 13.98 15.91 3.75
CA LYS A 336 13.21 15.89 4.99
C LYS A 336 13.65 17.03 5.90
N THR A 337 12.70 17.65 6.58
CA THR A 337 12.98 18.64 7.63
C THR A 337 13.44 17.91 8.90
N LYS A 338 14.58 18.30 9.48
CA LYS A 338 14.98 17.81 10.80
C LYS A 338 14.17 18.51 11.90
N THR A 339 14.49 18.23 13.15
CA THR A 339 13.96 18.95 14.33
C THR A 339 14.22 20.46 14.25
N THR A 340 15.20 20.89 13.44
CA THR A 340 15.41 22.27 13.02
C THR A 340 14.67 22.52 11.70
N SER A 341 14.14 23.72 11.48
CA SER A 341 13.39 24.12 10.26
C SER A 341 14.16 23.98 8.93
N LYS A 342 15.40 23.47 8.95
CA LYS A 342 16.24 23.24 7.78
C LYS A 342 15.87 21.92 7.10
N VAL A 343 15.51 22.02 5.84
CA VAL A 343 15.30 20.88 4.94
C VAL A 343 16.66 20.29 4.55
N GLN A 344 16.85 18.99 4.76
CA GLN A 344 18.07 18.26 4.38
C GLN A 344 17.75 17.22 3.32
N ARG A 345 18.72 16.94 2.44
CA ARG A 345 18.59 15.83 1.48
C ARG A 345 18.59 14.51 2.25
N VAL A 346 17.80 13.56 1.76
CA VAL A 346 17.78 12.19 2.25
C VAL A 346 18.36 11.29 1.18
N GLU A 347 19.19 10.36 1.60
CA GLU A 347 19.73 9.32 0.72
C GLU A 347 19.34 7.94 1.26
N GLY A 348 18.90 7.09 0.34
CA GLY A 348 18.68 5.68 0.62
C GLY A 348 20.01 4.93 0.50
N PHE A 349 20.27 3.98 1.38
CA PHE A 349 21.37 3.02 1.23
C PHE A 349 20.92 1.63 1.65
N ILE A 350 21.68 0.62 1.23
CA ILE A 350 21.45 -0.78 1.58
C ILE A 350 22.51 -1.21 2.59
N ASP A 351 22.07 -1.78 3.71
CA ASP A 351 22.99 -2.32 4.72
C ASP A 351 23.54 -3.70 4.33
N LYS A 352 24.44 -4.24 5.16
CA LYS A 352 25.04 -5.57 4.97
C LYS A 352 24.02 -6.71 5.01
N LEU A 353 22.82 -6.46 5.54
CA LEU A 353 21.73 -7.41 5.60
C LEU A 353 20.71 -7.14 4.48
N GLY A 354 20.98 -6.24 3.53
CA GLY A 354 20.09 -6.00 2.39
C GLY A 354 18.84 -5.16 2.71
N TYR A 355 18.75 -4.54 3.90
CA TYR A 355 17.67 -3.61 4.23
C TYR A 355 17.93 -2.24 3.65
N ILE A 356 16.86 -1.56 3.21
CA ILE A 356 16.92 -0.17 2.75
C ILE A 356 16.72 0.74 3.95
N HIS A 357 17.68 1.64 4.17
CA HIS A 357 17.64 2.69 5.19
C HIS A 357 17.67 4.05 4.53
N TRP A 358 17.05 5.03 5.17
CA TRP A 358 16.95 6.41 4.68
C TRP A 358 17.58 7.36 5.70
N VAL A 359 18.63 8.08 5.30
CA VAL A 359 19.40 8.97 6.18
C VAL A 359 19.46 10.39 5.66
N CYS A 360 19.32 11.36 6.56
CA CYS A 360 19.58 12.77 6.24
C CYS A 360 21.08 12.99 6.09
N THR A 361 21.49 13.58 4.97
CA THR A 361 22.88 13.99 4.68
C THR A 361 23.13 15.44 5.03
#